data_AF-A0A2T3JQ18-F1
#
_entry.id   AF-A0A2T3JQ18-F1
#
_cell.length_a   1.000
_cell.length_b   1.000
_cell.length_c   1.000
_cell.angle_alpha   90.00
_cell.angle_beta   90.00
_cell.angle_gamma   90.00
#
_symmetry.space_group_name_H-M   'P 1'
#
loop_
_entity.id
_entity.type
_entity.pdbx_description
1 polymer ?
#
loop_
_entity_poly.entity_id
_entity_poly.type
_entity_poly.pdbx_seq_one_letter_code
_entity_poly.pdbx_strand_id
1 'polypeptide(L)'
;MTATYYLPLNNFHIVSIRSLEPDQIKLSAKKHTTHDREEIKFNTLLNCIAKSLGFSGGFSGYKKEYTSKLIPFFKQHNLKKKVDLIEKKDSLSALANLKRQDLSERLFFHHKELPKKVYTGYNSDFIDKFSKSQYEARSFNNKVAKFENKHISKIDFHEYRGLFLSGRSDNIIHQCADKLYQNIVNNIKIALDDDFYFEDNSDFFSNLLLGTLYDNNILDFYTQITFLSDNLFYPQTEPVEIELYNYDNDKKIKLEFIFKFFRTLLNKQTEGWIEIIPFNDNLIFLKSDNGDYDFIFKNQRDSLFNHQIYGDNIKRKDVPNNLSKYHFKRWNYFCNQGFRYSDYHNAEKMYYANGGQSRNYPGREVILKEYYTSKGIYSDLKSSPSDYIIPSFKKVLINDEYYAVSELVTIKDFVHFFEENKTRFEDDSNFKLTYSDFFEANAQEEDFPVCVNWFNMMHYISWFNQKHDISSRLLTINEFSIVRGDNDISIAFDKDIAPHEIMLLTEDATKGMPHRDSYHNEHKYNSILINDKKWINPQYKLSFMRSNYFAEWLAEETCVRTGSIKDFYYSYNSSYESLKRSTPPLDSNGMYKGVKIGFRLIYKLSCNI
;
A
#
# COMPACT_ATOMS: atom_id res chain seq x y z
N MET A 1 -8.90 4.60 -26.83
CA MET A 1 -9.55 4.87 -25.54
C MET A 1 -8.74 5.95 -24.84
N THR A 2 -9.37 7.05 -24.44
CA THR A 2 -8.74 8.10 -23.63
C THR A 2 -8.55 7.55 -22.22
N ALA A 3 -7.34 7.62 -21.69
CA ALA A 3 -7.07 7.19 -20.32
C ALA A 3 -7.96 7.96 -19.33
N THR A 4 -8.41 7.26 -18.28
CA THR A 4 -9.32 7.81 -17.26
C THR A 4 -8.56 7.92 -15.96
N TYR A 5 -8.42 9.15 -15.47
CA TYR A 5 -7.72 9.44 -14.22
C TYR A 5 -8.69 9.99 -13.19
N TYR A 6 -8.37 9.84 -11.92
CA TYR A 6 -9.29 10.16 -10.83
C TYR A 6 -8.81 11.36 -10.03
N LEU A 7 -9.75 12.28 -9.78
CA LEU A 7 -9.57 13.46 -8.96
C LEU A 7 -10.23 13.23 -7.59
N PRO A 8 -9.44 13.05 -6.53
CA PRO A 8 -9.97 13.03 -5.18
C PRO A 8 -10.43 14.44 -4.76
N LEU A 9 -11.63 14.53 -4.21
CA LEU A 9 -12.23 15.78 -3.73
C LEU A 9 -12.38 15.74 -2.20
N ASN A 10 -12.60 16.93 -1.63
CA ASN A 10 -12.98 17.07 -0.22
C ASN A 10 -14.27 16.25 0.05
N ASN A 11 -14.38 15.70 1.26
CA ASN A 11 -15.43 14.74 1.69
C ASN A 11 -15.36 13.38 0.98
N PHE A 12 -14.18 13.00 0.51
CA PHE A 12 -13.88 11.66 0.01
C PHE A 12 -14.70 11.23 -1.22
N HIS A 13 -15.10 12.19 -2.05
CA HIS A 13 -15.68 11.93 -3.36
C HIS A 13 -14.59 11.79 -4.42
N ILE A 14 -14.88 11.03 -5.48
CA ILE A 14 -13.94 10.81 -6.58
C ILE A 14 -14.66 11.08 -7.90
N VAL A 15 -14.00 11.85 -8.77
CA VAL A 15 -14.49 12.15 -10.11
C VAL A 15 -13.45 11.76 -11.14
N SER A 16 -13.87 11.02 -12.16
CA SER A 16 -13.02 10.73 -13.32
C SER A 16 -12.83 11.98 -14.19
N ILE A 17 -11.60 12.34 -14.54
CA ILE A 17 -11.29 13.45 -15.44
C ILE A 17 -10.69 12.89 -16.73
N ARG A 18 -11.33 13.23 -17.86
CA ARG A 18 -10.90 12.82 -19.22
C ARG A 18 -10.60 14.00 -20.14
N SER A 19 -11.14 15.18 -19.84
CA SER A 19 -10.98 16.39 -20.63
C SER A 19 -11.22 17.60 -19.74
N LEU A 20 -10.63 18.73 -20.11
CA LEU A 20 -10.86 20.03 -19.49
C LEU A 20 -12.00 20.81 -20.19
N GLU A 21 -12.65 20.25 -21.20
CA GLU A 21 -13.84 20.89 -21.78
C GLU A 21 -14.98 20.99 -20.73
N PRO A 22 -15.65 22.15 -20.60
CA PRO A 22 -16.71 22.32 -19.61
C PRO A 22 -17.81 21.26 -19.69
N ASP A 23 -18.21 20.82 -20.88
CA ASP A 23 -19.26 19.81 -21.01
C ASP A 23 -18.78 18.41 -20.61
N GLN A 24 -17.49 18.10 -20.79
CA GLN A 24 -16.90 16.86 -20.29
C GLN A 24 -16.74 16.88 -18.76
N ILE A 25 -16.45 18.03 -18.16
CA ILE A 25 -16.46 18.19 -16.70
C ILE A 25 -17.88 18.01 -16.15
N LYS A 26 -18.91 18.57 -16.80
CA LYS A 26 -20.31 18.31 -16.42
C LYS A 26 -20.65 16.83 -16.51
N LEU A 27 -20.23 16.16 -17.57
CA LEU A 27 -20.49 14.73 -17.74
C LEU A 27 -19.80 13.92 -16.64
N SER A 28 -18.57 14.27 -16.29
CA SER A 28 -17.80 13.65 -15.22
C SER A 28 -18.48 13.82 -13.86
N ALA A 29 -18.99 15.01 -13.57
CA ALA A 29 -19.78 15.28 -12.37
C ALA A 29 -21.12 14.52 -12.35
N LYS A 30 -21.81 14.40 -13.50
CA LYS A 30 -23.09 13.67 -13.59
C LYS A 30 -22.91 12.17 -13.39
N LYS A 31 -21.85 11.60 -13.94
CA LYS A 31 -21.52 10.18 -13.79
C LYS A 31 -20.99 9.83 -12.41
N HIS A 32 -20.60 10.83 -11.61
CA HIS A 32 -20.12 10.77 -10.23
C HIS A 32 -19.53 9.41 -9.85
N THR A 33 -18.21 9.25 -10.06
CA THR A 33 -17.58 7.92 -10.07
C THR A 33 -17.78 7.17 -8.76
N THR A 34 -17.53 7.82 -7.62
CA THR A 34 -17.88 7.28 -6.28
C THR A 34 -18.10 8.43 -5.29
N HIS A 35 -18.95 8.18 -4.31
CA HIS A 35 -19.12 9.03 -3.13
C HIS A 35 -18.71 8.29 -1.87
N ASP A 36 -18.48 9.03 -0.78
CA ASP A 36 -18.29 8.47 0.55
C ASP A 36 -19.64 8.15 1.23
N ARG A 37 -19.80 8.38 2.54
CA ARG A 37 -21.09 8.17 3.22
C ARG A 37 -22.15 9.21 2.84
N GLU A 38 -21.71 10.41 2.50
CA GLU A 38 -22.57 11.56 2.25
C GLU A 38 -22.82 11.76 0.76
N GLU A 39 -24.03 12.22 0.43
CA GLU A 39 -24.37 12.64 -0.93
C GLU A 39 -23.94 14.10 -1.14
N ILE A 40 -23.43 14.42 -2.33
CA ILE A 40 -23.05 15.79 -2.71
C ILE A 40 -23.92 16.32 -3.83
N LYS A 41 -24.51 17.50 -3.62
CA LYS A 41 -25.32 18.16 -4.65
C LYS A 41 -24.48 18.44 -5.91
N PHE A 42 -25.05 18.18 -7.08
CA PHE A 42 -24.38 18.32 -8.39
C PHE A 42 -23.64 19.65 -8.58
N ASN A 43 -24.26 20.79 -8.26
CA ASN A 43 -23.62 22.11 -8.40
C ASN A 43 -22.43 22.30 -7.45
N THR A 44 -22.50 21.70 -6.25
CA THR A 44 -21.39 21.73 -5.29
C THR A 44 -20.24 20.89 -5.81
N LEU A 45 -20.54 19.70 -6.36
CA LEU A 45 -19.55 18.83 -6.99
C LEU A 45 -18.81 19.52 -8.14
N LEU A 46 -19.54 20.22 -9.02
CA LEU A 46 -18.94 21.00 -10.11
C LEU A 46 -17.98 22.09 -9.61
N ASN A 47 -18.36 22.79 -8.54
CA ASN A 47 -17.51 23.81 -7.93
C ASN A 47 -16.27 23.20 -7.27
N CYS A 48 -16.41 22.05 -6.62
CA CYS A 48 -15.27 21.31 -6.06
C CYS A 48 -14.29 20.86 -7.15
N ILE A 49 -14.77 20.36 -8.29
CA ILE A 49 -13.91 20.00 -9.42
C ILE A 49 -13.17 21.23 -9.95
N ALA A 50 -13.89 22.32 -10.24
CA ALA A 50 -13.30 23.55 -10.75
C ALA A 50 -12.20 24.10 -9.82
N LYS A 51 -12.48 24.16 -8.51
CA LYS A 51 -11.52 24.58 -7.49
C LYS A 51 -10.30 23.67 -7.43
N SER A 52 -10.51 22.35 -7.50
CA SER A 52 -9.42 21.36 -7.45
C SER A 52 -8.52 21.39 -8.68
N LEU A 53 -9.01 21.87 -9.82
CA LEU A 53 -8.22 22.14 -11.03
C LEU A 53 -7.58 23.55 -11.04
N GLY A 54 -7.71 24.32 -9.95
CA GLY A 54 -7.08 25.63 -9.80
C GLY A 54 -7.85 26.81 -10.40
N PHE A 55 -9.15 26.68 -10.64
CA PHE A 55 -9.98 27.76 -11.18
C PHE A 55 -10.79 28.48 -10.09
N SER A 56 -11.03 29.77 -10.30
CA SER A 56 -11.76 30.64 -9.37
C SER A 56 -13.22 30.84 -9.80
N GLY A 57 -14.09 31.31 -8.88
CA GLY A 57 -15.48 31.66 -9.21
C GLY A 57 -16.43 30.48 -9.48
N GLY A 58 -16.10 29.28 -8.97
CA GLY A 58 -16.88 28.06 -9.18
C GLY A 58 -16.95 27.65 -10.65
N PHE A 59 -17.95 26.84 -11.01
CA PHE A 59 -18.04 26.28 -12.35
C PHE A 59 -18.42 27.31 -13.43
N SER A 60 -19.11 28.39 -13.05
CA SER A 60 -19.34 29.52 -13.96
C SER A 60 -18.03 30.26 -14.26
N GLY A 61 -17.19 30.48 -13.25
CA GLY A 61 -15.84 31.02 -13.43
C GLY A 61 -14.96 30.11 -14.29
N TYR A 62 -15.00 28.79 -14.05
CA TYR A 62 -14.33 27.78 -14.89
C TYR A 62 -14.66 27.93 -16.38
N LYS A 63 -15.94 28.06 -16.76
CA LYS A 63 -16.33 28.24 -18.17
C LYS A 63 -15.73 29.50 -18.76
N LYS A 64 -15.73 30.61 -18.01
CA LYS A 64 -15.16 31.88 -18.45
C LYS A 64 -13.64 31.75 -18.63
N GLU A 65 -12.93 31.17 -17.66
CA GLU A 65 -11.49 30.98 -17.70
C GLU A 65 -11.05 29.95 -18.76
N TYR A 66 -11.87 28.94 -19.05
CA TYR A 66 -11.64 28.01 -20.16
C TYR A 66 -11.51 28.76 -21.49
N THR A 67 -12.48 29.62 -21.82
CA THR A 67 -12.47 30.39 -23.07
C THR A 67 -11.44 31.51 -23.07
N SER A 68 -11.27 32.22 -21.95
CA SER A 68 -10.44 33.43 -21.88
C SER A 68 -8.97 33.18 -21.53
N LYS A 69 -8.62 32.02 -20.96
CA LYS A 69 -7.24 31.67 -20.58
C LYS A 69 -6.77 30.37 -21.21
N LEU A 70 -7.54 29.29 -21.07
CA LEU A 70 -7.09 27.96 -21.50
C LEU A 70 -7.00 27.82 -23.02
N ILE A 71 -8.00 28.29 -23.77
CA ILE A 71 -7.95 28.28 -25.25
C ILE A 71 -6.79 29.15 -25.78
N PRO A 72 -6.58 30.40 -25.30
CA PRO A 72 -5.39 31.17 -25.65
C PRO A 72 -4.07 30.46 -25.30
N PHE A 73 -4.00 29.82 -24.14
CA PHE A 73 -2.82 29.04 -23.73
C PHE A 73 -2.53 27.89 -24.71
N PHE A 74 -3.56 27.17 -25.18
CA PHE A 74 -3.40 26.13 -26.20
C PHE A 74 -2.81 26.68 -27.49
N LYS A 75 -3.30 27.85 -27.94
CA LYS A 75 -2.77 28.51 -29.14
C LYS A 75 -1.34 28.99 -28.94
N GLN A 76 -1.05 29.64 -27.82
CA GLN A 76 0.27 30.17 -27.48
C GLN A 76 1.34 29.07 -27.45
N HIS A 77 1.02 27.91 -26.88
CA HIS A 77 1.96 26.79 -26.74
C HIS A 77 1.84 25.74 -27.86
N ASN A 78 1.04 25.99 -28.89
CA ASN A 78 0.83 25.10 -30.03
C ASN A 78 0.34 23.69 -29.62
N LEU A 79 -0.58 23.63 -28.66
CA LEU A 79 -1.22 22.40 -28.17
C LEU A 79 -2.39 22.06 -29.11
N LYS A 80 -2.15 21.16 -30.07
CA LYS A 80 -3.07 20.89 -31.19
C LYS A 80 -4.03 19.75 -30.88
N LYS A 81 -3.51 18.61 -30.42
CA LYS A 81 -4.26 17.37 -30.32
C LYS A 81 -3.97 16.66 -29.01
N LYS A 82 -5.04 16.29 -28.30
CA LYS A 82 -4.91 15.53 -27.06
C LYS A 82 -4.57 14.06 -27.37
N VAL A 83 -3.49 13.54 -26.80
CA VAL A 83 -3.08 12.12 -26.86
C VAL A 83 -2.57 11.67 -25.49
N ASP A 84 -2.39 10.37 -25.28
CA ASP A 84 -1.66 9.89 -24.09
C ASP A 84 -0.15 9.96 -24.39
N LEU A 85 0.56 10.82 -23.66
CA LEU A 85 2.00 11.02 -23.80
C LEU A 85 2.83 10.19 -22.80
N ILE A 86 2.20 9.38 -21.94
CA ILE A 86 2.88 8.68 -20.85
C ILE A 86 2.71 7.16 -20.96
N GLU A 87 1.49 6.66 -21.15
CA GLU A 87 1.24 5.22 -21.15
C GLU A 87 1.68 4.56 -22.47
N LYS A 88 2.72 3.72 -22.42
CA LYS A 88 3.01 2.75 -23.48
C LYS A 88 2.14 1.51 -23.27
N LYS A 89 1.37 1.14 -24.30
CA LYS A 89 0.49 -0.05 -24.28
C LYS A 89 1.22 -1.38 -24.35
N ASP A 90 2.53 -1.37 -24.60
CA ASP A 90 3.31 -2.59 -24.77
C ASP A 90 3.92 -3.03 -23.44
N SER A 91 3.48 -4.19 -22.94
CA SER A 91 3.84 -4.74 -21.63
C SER A 91 5.30 -5.15 -21.49
N LEU A 92 6.06 -5.14 -22.59
CA LEU A 92 7.48 -5.54 -22.62
C LEU A 92 8.44 -4.35 -22.50
N SER A 93 7.96 -3.10 -22.50
CA SER A 93 8.82 -1.93 -22.42
C SER A 93 9.24 -1.64 -20.98
N ALA A 94 10.50 -1.26 -20.75
CA ALA A 94 11.01 -0.86 -19.43
C ALA A 94 10.23 0.32 -18.81
N LEU A 95 9.57 1.11 -19.65
CA LEU A 95 8.75 2.25 -19.26
C LEU A 95 7.32 1.86 -18.84
N ALA A 96 6.93 0.59 -18.99
CA ALA A 96 5.59 0.12 -18.61
C ALA A 96 5.28 0.30 -17.12
N ASN A 97 6.32 0.47 -16.29
CA ASN A 97 6.17 0.73 -14.86
C ASN A 97 5.89 2.20 -14.52
N LEU A 98 6.03 3.13 -15.46
CA LEU A 98 5.82 4.56 -15.21
C LEU A 98 4.34 4.88 -15.04
N LYS A 99 4.00 5.37 -13.85
CA LYS A 99 2.63 5.75 -13.50
C LYS A 99 2.42 7.24 -13.63
N ARG A 100 1.27 7.64 -14.14
CA ARG A 100 0.93 9.07 -14.27
C ARG A 100 0.74 9.72 -12.90
N GLN A 101 0.22 8.97 -11.92
CA GLN A 101 0.16 9.42 -10.53
C GLN A 101 1.55 9.79 -10.01
N ASP A 102 2.57 8.95 -10.25
CA ASP A 102 3.92 9.21 -9.78
C ASP A 102 4.51 10.47 -10.45
N LEU A 103 4.25 10.68 -11.75
CA LEU A 103 4.64 11.91 -12.45
C LEU A 103 3.93 13.15 -11.89
N SER A 104 2.62 13.07 -11.69
CA SER A 104 1.83 14.16 -11.08
C SER A 104 2.41 14.53 -9.72
N GLU A 105 2.60 13.53 -8.86
CA GLU A 105 3.10 13.77 -7.52
C GLU A 105 4.54 14.32 -7.51
N ARG A 106 5.41 13.82 -8.40
CA ARG A 106 6.76 14.38 -8.62
C ARG A 106 6.70 15.84 -9.04
N LEU A 107 5.83 16.22 -9.97
CA LEU A 107 5.80 17.58 -10.49
C LEU A 107 5.12 18.60 -9.57
N PHE A 108 4.19 18.16 -8.71
CA PHE A 108 3.46 19.07 -7.81
C PHE A 108 3.92 19.08 -6.35
N PHE A 109 4.55 18.00 -5.85
CA PHE A 109 4.91 17.86 -4.44
C PHE A 109 6.42 17.68 -4.20
N HIS A 110 7.22 17.50 -5.24
CA HIS A 110 8.66 17.52 -5.07
C HIS A 110 9.09 18.98 -4.88
N HIS A 111 9.60 19.33 -3.70
CA HIS A 111 9.95 20.70 -3.28
C HIS A 111 11.19 21.26 -4.00
N LYS A 112 11.26 21.14 -5.32
CA LYS A 112 12.35 21.61 -6.19
C LYS A 112 11.79 22.38 -7.38
N GLU A 113 12.68 22.98 -8.16
CA GLU A 113 12.34 23.58 -9.43
C GLU A 113 11.73 22.57 -10.39
N LEU A 114 10.69 22.99 -11.11
CA LEU A 114 10.00 22.15 -12.07
C LEU A 114 10.96 21.79 -13.22
N PRO A 115 11.11 20.51 -13.58
CA PRO A 115 11.90 20.13 -14.74
C PRO A 115 11.26 20.67 -16.03
N LYS A 116 12.09 20.91 -17.05
CA LYS A 116 11.66 21.43 -18.35
C LYS A 116 11.10 20.34 -19.25
N LYS A 117 11.64 19.12 -19.14
CA LYS A 117 11.18 17.96 -19.93
C LYS A 117 11.18 16.69 -19.09
N VAL A 118 10.34 15.74 -19.50
CA VAL A 118 10.32 14.35 -19.01
C VAL A 118 10.43 13.40 -20.19
N TYR A 119 11.21 12.35 -20.07
CA TYR A 119 11.28 11.29 -21.06
C TYR A 119 10.21 10.24 -20.78
N THR A 120 9.33 10.01 -21.75
CA THR A 120 8.25 9.02 -21.69
C THR A 120 8.35 7.96 -22.79
N GLY A 121 9.32 8.12 -23.71
CA GLY A 121 9.47 7.25 -24.88
C GLY A 121 8.34 7.41 -25.91
N TYR A 122 7.50 8.44 -25.80
CA TYR A 122 6.45 8.73 -26.79
C TYR A 122 7.06 8.99 -28.16
N ASN A 123 6.56 8.28 -29.19
CA ASN A 123 7.13 8.27 -30.55
C ASN A 123 8.63 7.94 -30.60
N SER A 124 9.16 7.23 -29.61
CA SER A 124 10.55 6.76 -29.60
C SER A 124 10.60 5.25 -29.41
N ASP A 125 11.37 4.59 -30.27
CA ASP A 125 11.68 3.17 -30.16
C ASP A 125 12.99 2.91 -29.41
N PHE A 126 13.62 3.94 -28.83
CA PHE A 126 14.92 3.84 -28.17
C PHE A 126 14.97 2.72 -27.11
N ILE A 127 14.00 2.69 -26.19
CA ILE A 127 13.90 1.64 -25.16
C ILE A 127 13.60 0.26 -25.75
N ASP A 128 12.86 0.20 -26.85
CA ASP A 128 12.45 -1.06 -27.46
C ASP A 128 13.61 -1.64 -28.31
N LYS A 129 14.38 -0.80 -29.00
CA LYS A 129 15.67 -1.12 -29.64
C LYS A 129 16.69 -1.59 -28.60
N PHE A 130 16.80 -0.86 -27.50
CA PHE A 130 17.62 -1.21 -26.35
C PHE A 130 17.25 -2.58 -25.76
N SER A 131 15.95 -2.93 -25.75
CA SER A 131 15.49 -4.25 -25.30
C SER A 131 15.84 -5.35 -26.30
N LYS A 132 15.72 -5.08 -27.61
CA LYS A 132 16.04 -6.04 -28.68
C LYS A 132 17.53 -6.35 -28.77
N SER A 133 18.39 -5.36 -28.52
CA SER A 133 19.84 -5.57 -28.55
C SER A 133 20.35 -6.52 -27.48
N GLN A 134 19.57 -6.79 -26.43
CA GLN A 134 19.87 -7.85 -25.47
C GLN A 134 19.87 -9.23 -26.15
N TYR A 135 18.90 -9.50 -27.03
CA TYR A 135 18.84 -10.79 -27.74
C TYR A 135 20.04 -10.96 -28.66
N GLU A 136 20.44 -9.87 -29.33
CA GLU A 136 21.63 -9.83 -30.17
C GLU A 136 22.91 -9.99 -29.35
N ALA A 137 23.01 -9.34 -28.19
CA ALA A 137 24.15 -9.48 -27.27
C ALA A 137 24.25 -10.88 -26.66
N ARG A 138 23.13 -11.51 -26.30
CA ARG A 138 23.09 -12.92 -25.87
C ARG A 138 23.49 -13.86 -26.99
N SER A 139 22.98 -13.63 -28.20
CA SER A 139 23.38 -14.41 -29.36
C SER A 139 24.87 -14.22 -29.67
N PHE A 140 25.41 -13.02 -29.49
CA PHE A 140 26.82 -12.71 -29.64
C PHE A 140 27.65 -13.41 -28.57
N ASN A 141 27.30 -13.26 -27.28
CA ASN A 141 27.93 -13.95 -26.16
C ASN A 141 27.91 -15.46 -26.34
N ASN A 142 26.80 -16.04 -26.80
CA ASN A 142 26.71 -17.48 -27.07
C ASN A 142 27.54 -17.91 -28.29
N LYS A 143 27.70 -17.05 -29.30
CA LYS A 143 28.60 -17.29 -30.43
C LYS A 143 30.06 -17.20 -29.96
N VAL A 144 30.44 -16.16 -29.25
CA VAL A 144 31.77 -15.94 -28.65
C VAL A 144 32.13 -17.03 -27.64
N ALA A 145 31.20 -17.46 -26.79
CA ALA A 145 31.40 -18.55 -25.84
C ALA A 145 31.66 -19.89 -26.55
N LYS A 146 31.14 -20.08 -27.76
CA LYS A 146 31.51 -21.22 -28.63
C LYS A 146 32.90 -21.07 -29.25
N PHE A 147 33.43 -19.86 -29.33
CA PHE A 147 34.82 -19.57 -29.72
C PHE A 147 35.79 -19.56 -28.53
N GLU A 148 35.33 -19.85 -27.30
CA GLU A 148 36.19 -19.81 -26.13
C GLU A 148 37.31 -20.86 -26.21
N ASN A 149 38.50 -20.37 -26.54
CA ASN A 149 39.60 -20.59 -25.63
C ASN A 149 40.52 -19.40 -25.39
N LYS A 150 40.40 -18.24 -26.07
CA LYS A 150 41.28 -17.11 -25.79
C LYS A 150 40.65 -15.74 -26.08
N HIS A 151 40.68 -14.86 -25.07
CA HIS A 151 40.78 -13.39 -25.16
C HIS A 151 39.63 -12.47 -24.75
N ILE A 152 38.38 -12.91 -24.53
CA ILE A 152 37.38 -12.01 -23.90
C ILE A 152 37.42 -12.21 -22.39
N SER A 153 38.43 -11.63 -21.73
CA SER A 153 38.46 -11.54 -20.27
C SER A 153 37.18 -10.84 -19.78
N LYS A 154 36.49 -11.44 -18.80
CA LYS A 154 35.41 -10.79 -18.03
C LYS A 154 35.83 -9.34 -17.74
N ILE A 155 35.06 -8.38 -18.26
CA ILE A 155 35.30 -6.96 -18.02
C ILE A 155 35.31 -6.73 -16.52
N ASP A 156 36.46 -6.31 -15.99
CA ASP A 156 36.62 -6.04 -14.56
C ASP A 156 36.09 -4.64 -14.22
N PHE A 157 34.90 -4.58 -13.62
CA PHE A 157 34.30 -3.34 -13.17
C PHE A 157 35.02 -2.70 -11.97
N HIS A 158 35.90 -3.43 -11.28
CA HIS A 158 36.64 -2.88 -10.14
C HIS A 158 37.64 -1.79 -10.56
N GLU A 159 38.22 -1.89 -11.76
CA GLU A 159 39.12 -0.87 -12.30
C GLU A 159 38.40 0.47 -12.54
N TYR A 160 37.17 0.40 -13.06
CA TYR A 160 36.33 1.57 -13.34
C TYR A 160 35.64 2.14 -12.08
N ARG A 161 35.51 1.33 -11.02
CA ARG A 161 34.92 1.72 -9.72
C ARG A 161 35.70 2.84 -9.03
N GLY A 162 37.03 2.78 -9.03
CA GLY A 162 37.89 3.80 -8.40
C GLY A 162 37.80 5.17 -9.08
N LEU A 163 37.66 5.19 -10.40
CA LEU A 163 37.50 6.41 -11.19
C LEU A 163 36.15 7.09 -10.90
N PHE A 164 35.09 6.31 -10.69
CA PHE A 164 33.74 6.82 -10.46
C PHE A 164 33.51 7.37 -9.04
N LEU A 165 34.02 6.67 -8.02
CA LEU A 165 33.94 7.12 -6.62
C LEU A 165 34.73 8.42 -6.37
N SER A 166 35.66 8.76 -7.27
CA SER A 166 36.42 10.01 -7.18
C SER A 166 35.61 11.28 -7.54
N GLY A 167 34.40 11.15 -8.10
CA GLY A 167 33.49 12.28 -8.34
C GLY A 167 33.97 13.32 -9.36
N ARG A 168 35.03 13.03 -10.13
CA ARG A 168 35.68 14.02 -10.99
C ARG A 168 35.06 14.07 -12.40
N SER A 169 34.10 14.98 -12.60
CA SER A 169 33.62 15.51 -13.90
C SER A 169 33.00 14.52 -14.90
N ASP A 170 31.95 14.97 -15.62
CA ASP A 170 31.30 14.23 -16.72
C ASP A 170 32.30 13.77 -17.79
N ASN A 171 33.38 14.51 -17.97
CA ASN A 171 34.42 14.22 -18.95
C ASN A 171 35.15 12.88 -18.67
N ILE A 172 35.35 12.50 -17.40
CA ILE A 172 35.97 11.21 -17.05
C ILE A 172 34.99 10.06 -17.26
N ILE A 173 33.70 10.27 -16.99
CA ILE A 173 32.66 9.26 -17.26
C ILE A 173 32.55 9.01 -18.77
N HIS A 174 32.55 10.08 -19.57
CA HIS A 174 32.61 9.99 -21.03
C HIS A 174 33.88 9.27 -21.49
N GLN A 175 35.06 9.62 -20.96
CA GLN A 175 36.31 8.94 -21.29
C GLN A 175 36.33 7.47 -20.86
N CYS A 176 35.70 7.11 -19.74
CA CYS A 176 35.59 5.72 -19.28
C CYS A 176 34.60 4.93 -20.15
N ALA A 177 33.48 5.54 -20.51
CA ALA A 177 32.51 4.97 -21.44
C ALA A 177 33.13 4.80 -22.83
N ASP A 178 33.89 5.79 -23.32
CA ASP A 178 34.62 5.75 -24.58
C ASP A 178 35.73 4.71 -24.52
N LYS A 179 36.51 4.62 -23.43
CA LYS A 179 37.53 3.56 -23.27
C LYS A 179 36.90 2.17 -23.21
N LEU A 180 35.81 2.00 -22.47
CA LEU A 180 35.07 0.74 -22.40
C LEU A 180 34.48 0.37 -23.76
N TYR A 181 33.90 1.34 -24.45
CA TYR A 181 33.41 1.23 -25.82
C TYR A 181 34.54 0.82 -26.78
N GLN A 182 35.67 1.52 -26.77
CA GLN A 182 36.82 1.21 -27.63
C GLN A 182 37.43 -0.15 -27.31
N ASN A 183 37.52 -0.54 -26.03
CA ASN A 183 38.05 -1.84 -25.62
C ASN A 183 37.11 -2.96 -26.07
N ILE A 184 35.79 -2.77 -25.94
CA ILE A 184 34.80 -3.72 -26.45
C ILE A 184 34.78 -3.75 -27.98
N VAL A 185 34.78 -2.61 -28.66
CA VAL A 185 34.88 -2.53 -30.13
C VAL A 185 36.15 -3.22 -30.61
N ASN A 186 37.29 -3.02 -29.96
CA ASN A 186 38.54 -3.69 -30.32
C ASN A 186 38.48 -5.20 -30.06
N ASN A 187 37.97 -5.64 -28.91
CA ASN A 187 37.82 -7.07 -28.62
C ASN A 187 36.80 -7.75 -29.54
N ILE A 188 35.73 -7.05 -29.93
CA ILE A 188 34.76 -7.50 -30.92
C ILE A 188 35.40 -7.55 -32.31
N LYS A 189 36.12 -6.50 -32.74
CA LYS A 189 36.85 -6.50 -34.03
C LYS A 189 37.84 -7.67 -34.10
N ILE A 190 38.60 -7.91 -33.04
CA ILE A 190 39.53 -9.04 -32.92
C ILE A 190 38.79 -10.39 -32.97
N ALA A 191 37.60 -10.49 -32.37
CA ALA A 191 36.80 -11.73 -32.39
C ALA A 191 36.05 -11.95 -33.72
N LEU A 192 35.85 -10.91 -34.51
CA LEU A 192 35.05 -10.93 -35.74
C LEU A 192 35.88 -10.96 -37.03
N ASP A 193 37.21 -11.05 -36.92
CA ASP A 193 38.15 -10.90 -38.04
C ASP A 193 38.15 -12.06 -39.07
N ASP A 194 37.07 -12.84 -39.20
CA ASP A 194 36.93 -13.82 -40.30
C ASP A 194 35.53 -14.00 -40.92
N ASP A 195 34.37 -13.62 -40.33
CA ASP A 195 33.07 -14.08 -40.92
C ASP A 195 31.82 -13.20 -40.76
N PHE A 196 31.86 -12.04 -40.10
CA PHE A 196 30.64 -11.27 -39.79
C PHE A 196 30.81 -9.78 -40.09
N TYR A 197 30.36 -9.36 -41.27
CA TYR A 197 30.14 -7.94 -41.58
C TYR A 197 28.98 -7.40 -40.75
N PHE A 198 29.28 -6.50 -39.82
CA PHE A 198 28.29 -5.59 -39.24
C PHE A 198 28.60 -4.18 -39.76
N GLU A 199 27.58 -3.48 -40.27
CA GLU A 199 27.71 -2.07 -40.59
C GLU A 199 28.18 -1.30 -39.35
N ASP A 200 29.09 -0.34 -39.54
CA ASP A 200 29.74 0.52 -38.54
C ASP A 200 28.72 1.47 -37.87
N ASN A 201 27.69 0.92 -37.24
CA ASN A 201 26.63 1.65 -36.58
C ASN A 201 27.01 1.81 -35.09
N SER A 202 27.36 3.04 -34.70
CA SER A 202 27.67 3.39 -33.30
C SER A 202 26.56 2.98 -32.30
N ASP A 203 25.32 2.91 -32.77
CA ASP A 203 24.16 2.41 -32.04
C ASP A 203 24.27 0.91 -31.74
N PHE A 204 24.75 0.08 -32.67
CA PHE A 204 24.91 -1.37 -32.49
C PHE A 204 25.89 -1.68 -31.36
N PHE A 205 27.07 -1.04 -31.36
CA PHE A 205 28.08 -1.26 -30.32
C PHE A 205 27.66 -0.72 -28.95
N SER A 206 26.96 0.41 -28.88
CA SER A 206 26.40 0.93 -27.63
C SER A 206 25.37 -0.03 -27.04
N ASN A 207 24.51 -0.57 -27.91
CA ASN A 207 23.46 -1.53 -27.58
C ASN A 207 24.00 -2.93 -27.22
N LEU A 208 25.11 -3.36 -27.82
CA LEU A 208 25.84 -4.60 -27.53
C LEU A 208 26.64 -4.51 -26.22
N LEU A 209 27.30 -3.37 -25.96
CA LEU A 209 27.92 -3.02 -24.68
C LEU A 209 26.89 -3.09 -23.56
N LEU A 210 25.74 -2.44 -23.73
CA LEU A 210 24.62 -2.55 -22.81
C LEU A 210 24.24 -4.02 -22.60
N GLY A 211 23.91 -4.76 -23.66
CA GLY A 211 23.49 -6.16 -23.55
C GLY A 211 24.50 -7.07 -22.82
N THR A 212 25.80 -6.83 -22.98
CA THR A 212 26.87 -7.53 -22.24
C THR A 212 26.99 -7.11 -20.77
N LEU A 213 26.74 -5.84 -20.43
CA LEU A 213 26.60 -5.38 -19.03
C LEU A 213 25.37 -5.98 -18.32
N TYR A 214 24.32 -6.32 -19.09
CA TYR A 214 22.98 -6.60 -18.59
C TYR A 214 22.61 -8.08 -18.40
N ASP A 215 23.43 -9.04 -18.81
CA ASP A 215 22.94 -10.40 -19.12
C ASP A 215 22.19 -11.10 -17.96
N ASN A 216 22.45 -10.69 -16.70
CA ASN A 216 21.74 -11.12 -15.49
C ASN A 216 21.01 -10.03 -14.67
N ASN A 217 21.07 -8.74 -15.05
CA ASN A 217 20.54 -7.61 -14.24
C ASN A 217 19.51 -6.73 -14.98
N ILE A 218 19.08 -7.09 -16.19
CA ILE A 218 18.18 -6.22 -16.98
C ILE A 218 16.83 -5.97 -16.29
N LEU A 219 16.29 -6.99 -15.62
CA LEU A 219 15.04 -6.86 -14.90
C LEU A 219 15.21 -5.93 -13.69
N ASP A 220 16.35 -6.00 -13.00
CA ASP A 220 16.68 -5.06 -11.92
C ASP A 220 16.79 -3.64 -12.49
N PHE A 221 17.44 -3.44 -13.63
CA PHE A 221 17.52 -2.13 -14.29
C PHE A 221 16.13 -1.60 -14.68
N TYR A 222 15.28 -2.38 -15.33
CA TYR A 222 13.93 -1.95 -15.72
C TYR A 222 13.04 -1.62 -14.54
N THR A 223 13.18 -2.35 -13.43
CA THR A 223 12.44 -2.04 -12.19
C THR A 223 12.93 -0.77 -11.50
N GLN A 224 14.13 -0.29 -11.84
CA GLN A 224 14.69 0.97 -11.33
C GLN A 224 14.36 2.19 -12.22
N ILE A 225 13.72 2.02 -13.38
CA ILE A 225 13.30 3.16 -14.22
C ILE A 225 12.03 3.78 -13.62
N THR A 226 12.21 4.80 -12.80
CA THR A 226 11.13 5.45 -12.04
C THR A 226 11.26 6.97 -12.05
N PHE A 227 10.26 7.67 -11.49
CA PHE A 227 10.30 9.13 -11.28
C PHE A 227 10.89 9.54 -9.92
N LEU A 228 11.54 8.61 -9.21
CA LEU A 228 12.15 8.89 -7.91
C LEU A 228 13.34 9.85 -8.03
N SER A 229 14.14 9.70 -9.10
CA SER A 229 15.28 10.54 -9.44
C SER A 229 15.06 11.32 -10.74
N ASP A 230 16.03 12.16 -11.10
CA ASP A 230 16.00 12.92 -12.35
C ASP A 230 16.49 12.14 -13.59
N ASN A 231 16.50 10.81 -13.52
CA ASN A 231 16.97 9.98 -14.64
C ASN A 231 16.15 10.15 -15.92
N LEU A 232 14.87 10.47 -15.75
CA LEU A 232 13.94 10.73 -16.85
C LEU A 232 13.61 12.22 -16.99
N PHE A 233 14.25 13.11 -16.23
CA PHE A 233 13.95 14.54 -16.24
C PHE A 233 15.11 15.36 -16.79
N TYR A 234 14.78 16.50 -17.39
CA TYR A 234 15.76 17.47 -17.86
C TYR A 234 15.48 18.87 -17.28
N PRO A 235 16.48 19.57 -16.71
CA PRO A 235 17.85 19.09 -16.48
C PRO A 235 17.88 18.00 -15.40
N GLN A 236 18.95 17.20 -15.39
CA GLN A 236 19.19 16.26 -14.29
C GLN A 236 19.81 17.02 -13.12
N THR A 237 19.08 17.17 -12.01
CA THR A 237 19.57 17.82 -10.80
C THR A 237 19.89 16.84 -9.68
N GLU A 238 19.28 15.66 -9.71
CA GLU A 238 19.48 14.57 -8.75
C GLU A 238 20.25 13.38 -9.34
N PRO A 239 21.09 12.71 -8.53
CA PRO A 239 21.73 11.47 -8.91
C PRO A 239 20.71 10.33 -9.07
N VAL A 240 21.18 9.24 -9.67
CA VAL A 240 20.42 7.98 -9.77
C VAL A 240 20.07 7.50 -8.36
N GLU A 241 18.78 7.22 -8.11
CA GLU A 241 18.33 6.55 -6.89
C GLU A 241 17.94 5.10 -7.25
N ILE A 242 18.39 4.14 -6.44
CA ILE A 242 18.19 2.70 -6.67
C ILE A 242 17.43 2.10 -5.49
N GLU A 243 16.35 1.40 -5.79
CA GLU A 243 15.42 0.76 -4.86
C GLU A 243 15.82 -0.69 -4.54
N LEU A 244 17.12 -0.91 -4.31
CA LEU A 244 17.66 -2.18 -3.84
C LEU A 244 18.09 -2.04 -2.37
N TYR A 245 17.18 -2.40 -1.46
CA TYR A 245 17.38 -2.17 -0.02
C TYR A 245 18.17 -3.27 0.70
N ASN A 246 18.18 -4.50 0.19
CA ASN A 246 18.76 -5.68 0.85
C ASN A 246 19.71 -6.48 -0.08
N TYR A 247 20.40 -5.81 -1.01
CA TYR A 247 21.32 -6.44 -1.95
C TYR A 247 22.78 -6.09 -1.64
N ASP A 248 23.69 -6.92 -2.16
CA ASP A 248 25.13 -6.66 -2.15
C ASP A 248 25.45 -5.27 -2.77
N ASN A 249 26.29 -4.51 -2.09
CA ASN A 249 26.78 -3.20 -2.52
C ASN A 249 27.38 -3.26 -3.93
N ASP A 250 28.03 -4.36 -4.31
CA ASP A 250 28.60 -4.50 -5.64
C ASP A 250 27.53 -4.53 -6.74
N LYS A 251 26.34 -5.08 -6.46
CA LYS A 251 25.20 -5.06 -7.40
C LYS A 251 24.63 -3.64 -7.55
N LYS A 252 24.52 -2.91 -6.45
CA LYS A 252 24.06 -1.50 -6.46
C LYS A 252 24.99 -0.63 -7.30
N ILE A 253 26.31 -0.72 -7.06
CA ILE A 253 27.32 0.03 -7.81
C ILE A 253 27.26 -0.27 -9.31
N LYS A 254 27.11 -1.55 -9.69
CA LYS A 254 26.94 -1.95 -11.09
C LYS A 254 25.71 -1.30 -11.72
N LEU A 255 24.57 -1.29 -11.03
CA LEU A 255 23.36 -0.64 -11.55
C LEU A 255 23.50 0.88 -11.63
N GLU A 256 24.16 1.53 -10.68
CA GLU A 256 24.43 2.97 -10.76
C GLU A 256 25.25 3.33 -12.01
N PHE A 257 26.29 2.54 -12.30
CA PHE A 257 27.11 2.71 -13.51
C PHE A 257 26.26 2.59 -14.78
N ILE A 258 25.48 1.52 -14.84
CA ILE A 258 24.57 1.21 -15.92
C ILE A 258 23.58 2.37 -16.16
N PHE A 259 22.99 2.92 -15.09
CA PHE A 259 22.06 4.05 -15.20
C PHE A 259 22.70 5.33 -15.70
N LYS A 260 23.94 5.64 -15.28
CA LYS A 260 24.64 6.82 -15.79
C LYS A 260 24.97 6.69 -17.28
N PHE A 261 25.33 5.49 -17.72
CA PHE A 261 25.55 5.25 -19.15
C PHE A 261 24.23 5.33 -19.95
N PHE A 262 23.15 4.70 -19.46
CA PHE A 262 21.81 4.86 -20.02
C PHE A 262 21.40 6.33 -20.15
N ARG A 263 21.61 7.12 -19.10
CA ARG A 263 21.30 8.56 -19.09
C ARG A 263 22.08 9.33 -20.16
N THR A 264 23.34 8.98 -20.36
CA THR A 264 24.20 9.57 -21.39
C THR A 264 23.62 9.34 -22.78
N LEU A 265 23.15 8.12 -23.07
CA LEU A 265 22.50 7.79 -24.34
C LEU A 265 21.14 8.47 -24.48
N LEU A 266 20.37 8.55 -23.39
CA LEU A 266 19.06 9.21 -23.35
C LEU A 266 19.16 10.70 -23.69
N ASN A 267 20.22 11.38 -23.23
CA ASN A 267 20.47 12.78 -23.53
C ASN A 267 20.78 13.07 -25.00
N LYS A 268 21.21 12.05 -25.77
CA LYS A 268 21.43 12.17 -27.22
C LYS A 268 20.13 12.02 -28.02
N GLN A 269 19.07 11.52 -27.40
CA GLN A 269 17.78 11.33 -28.07
C GLN A 269 17.05 12.66 -28.20
N THR A 270 16.51 12.92 -29.40
CA THR A 270 15.58 14.03 -29.64
C THR A 270 14.14 13.60 -29.40
N GLU A 271 13.80 12.37 -29.80
CA GLU A 271 12.48 11.77 -29.62
C GLU A 271 12.24 11.25 -28.19
N GLY A 272 10.97 11.09 -27.80
CA GLY A 272 10.59 10.56 -26.48
C GLY A 272 10.64 11.57 -25.33
N TRP A 273 11.26 12.73 -25.53
CA TRP A 273 11.22 13.85 -24.60
C TRP A 273 9.95 14.68 -24.75
N ILE A 274 9.28 14.93 -23.63
CA ILE A 274 8.04 15.68 -23.54
C ILE A 274 8.27 16.96 -22.73
N GLU A 275 7.91 18.10 -23.31
CA GLU A 275 8.00 19.41 -22.65
C GLU A 275 6.96 19.53 -21.54
N ILE A 276 7.35 20.12 -20.42
CA ILE A 276 6.53 20.36 -19.24
C ILE A 276 6.20 21.86 -19.18
N ILE A 277 4.91 22.18 -19.25
CA ILE A 277 4.44 23.57 -19.35
C ILE A 277 3.41 23.83 -18.23
N PRO A 278 3.79 24.51 -17.14
CA PRO A 278 2.85 24.83 -16.07
C PRO A 278 1.79 25.83 -16.55
N PHE A 279 0.53 25.59 -16.19
CA PHE A 279 -0.58 26.51 -16.47
C PHE A 279 -1.01 27.27 -15.21
N ASN A 280 -1.19 26.54 -14.11
CA ASN A 280 -1.47 27.07 -12.78
C ASN A 280 -0.94 26.10 -11.71
N ASP A 281 -1.15 26.39 -10.42
CA ASP A 281 -0.66 25.57 -9.30
C ASP A 281 -1.20 24.13 -9.27
N ASN A 282 -2.23 23.83 -10.06
CA ASN A 282 -2.96 22.57 -10.05
C ASN A 282 -2.99 21.87 -11.42
N LEU A 283 -2.46 22.48 -12.48
CA LEU A 283 -2.49 21.99 -13.85
C LEU A 283 -1.16 22.23 -14.56
N ILE A 284 -0.63 21.16 -15.12
CA ILE A 284 0.57 21.16 -15.96
C ILE A 284 0.22 20.46 -17.27
N PHE A 285 0.64 21.06 -18.38
CA PHE A 285 0.54 20.48 -19.70
C PHE A 285 1.83 19.79 -20.10
N LEU A 286 1.68 18.69 -20.82
CA LEU A 286 2.72 17.92 -21.42
C LEU A 286 2.62 18.10 -22.94
N LYS A 287 3.73 18.38 -23.63
CA LYS A 287 3.72 18.66 -25.07
C LYS A 287 4.85 17.92 -25.79
N SER A 288 4.51 17.24 -26.90
CA SER A 288 5.47 16.69 -27.85
C SER A 288 5.89 17.73 -28.90
N ASP A 289 6.96 17.45 -29.64
CA ASP A 289 7.46 18.37 -30.68
C ASP A 289 6.44 18.63 -31.82
N ASN A 290 5.54 17.67 -32.07
CA ASN A 290 4.50 17.81 -33.12
C ASN A 290 3.29 18.65 -32.67
N GLY A 291 3.24 19.05 -31.40
CA GLY A 291 2.11 19.74 -30.78
C GLY A 291 1.01 18.80 -30.28
N ASP A 292 1.25 17.48 -30.25
CA ASP A 292 0.40 16.60 -29.46
C ASP A 292 0.61 16.93 -27.98
N TYR A 293 -0.48 16.92 -27.21
CA TYR A 293 -0.43 17.33 -25.83
C TYR A 293 -1.22 16.39 -24.93
N ASP A 294 -0.89 16.47 -23.65
CA ASP A 294 -1.69 15.93 -22.57
C ASP A 294 -1.63 16.86 -21.37
N PHE A 295 -2.33 16.50 -20.29
CA PHE A 295 -2.28 17.23 -19.04
C PHE A 295 -2.26 16.29 -17.84
N ILE A 296 -1.68 16.81 -16.78
CA ILE A 296 -1.70 16.22 -15.44
C ILE A 296 -2.26 17.27 -14.48
N PHE A 297 -2.95 16.81 -13.46
CA PHE A 297 -3.47 17.68 -12.40
C PHE A 297 -2.92 17.27 -11.05
N LYS A 298 -2.87 18.24 -10.15
CA LYS A 298 -2.36 18.05 -8.80
C LYS A 298 -3.18 16.98 -8.07
N ASN A 299 -2.47 16.10 -7.37
CA ASN A 299 -3.04 15.03 -6.58
C ASN A 299 -3.88 14.01 -7.39
N GLN A 300 -3.49 13.77 -8.65
CA GLN A 300 -4.12 12.77 -9.51
C GLN A 300 -3.97 11.34 -8.96
N ARG A 301 -4.95 10.47 -9.26
CA ARG A 301 -4.90 9.03 -8.99
C ARG A 301 -5.08 8.21 -10.25
N ASP A 302 -4.33 7.12 -10.35
CA ASP A 302 -4.43 6.17 -11.47
C ASP A 302 -5.47 5.07 -11.19
N SER A 303 -5.80 4.84 -9.92
CA SER A 303 -6.81 3.87 -9.50
C SER A 303 -7.91 4.51 -8.66
N LEU A 304 -9.10 3.92 -8.73
CA LEU A 304 -10.24 4.29 -7.91
C LEU A 304 -10.04 3.78 -6.48
N PHE A 305 -10.32 4.61 -5.49
CA PHE A 305 -10.33 4.15 -4.10
C PHE A 305 -11.53 3.23 -3.85
N ASN A 306 -11.28 2.04 -3.34
CA ASN A 306 -12.36 1.15 -2.90
C ASN A 306 -12.76 1.50 -1.46
N HIS A 307 -13.86 2.23 -1.32
CA HIS A 307 -14.44 2.50 -0.01
C HIS A 307 -15.08 1.25 0.64
N GLN A 308 -15.35 0.20 -0.14
CA GLN A 308 -15.93 -1.06 0.33
C GLN A 308 -14.82 -2.09 0.61
N ILE A 309 -14.06 -1.86 1.69
CA ILE A 309 -12.84 -2.64 2.00
C ILE A 309 -13.07 -4.10 2.40
N TYR A 310 -14.33 -4.47 2.67
CA TYR A 310 -14.72 -5.82 3.09
C TYR A 310 -15.69 -6.51 2.11
N GLY A 311 -15.80 -6.00 0.88
CA GLY A 311 -16.75 -6.52 -0.11
C GLY A 311 -18.19 -6.47 0.41
N ASP A 312 -19.00 -7.48 0.11
CA ASP A 312 -20.42 -7.48 0.48
C ASP A 312 -20.68 -7.94 1.93
N ASN A 313 -19.64 -8.13 2.75
CA ASN A 313 -19.80 -8.66 4.10
C ASN A 313 -20.29 -7.62 5.14
N ILE A 314 -20.14 -6.33 4.88
CA ILE A 314 -20.62 -5.26 5.77
C ILE A 314 -20.88 -4.00 4.98
N LYS A 315 -21.97 -3.28 5.25
CA LYS A 315 -22.22 -1.99 4.59
C LYS A 315 -21.21 -0.95 5.08
N ARG A 316 -20.72 -0.09 4.17
CA ARG A 316 -19.75 0.97 4.50
C ARG A 316 -20.16 1.87 5.68
N LYS A 317 -21.45 2.19 5.79
CA LYS A 317 -22.00 3.01 6.89
C LYS A 317 -21.80 2.35 8.27
N ASP A 318 -21.58 1.05 8.29
CA ASP A 318 -21.50 0.22 9.49
C ASP A 318 -20.07 -0.14 9.88
N VAL A 319 -19.08 0.21 9.05
CA VAL A 319 -17.67 0.18 9.43
C VAL A 319 -17.42 1.30 10.44
N PRO A 320 -16.91 1.05 11.66
CA PRO A 320 -16.53 2.11 12.60
C PRO A 320 -15.56 3.12 11.99
N ASN A 321 -15.79 4.41 12.27
CA ASN A 321 -15.01 5.52 11.69
C ASN A 321 -13.52 5.48 12.08
N ASN A 322 -13.21 4.89 13.23
CA ASN A 322 -11.88 4.82 13.84
C ASN A 322 -11.17 3.49 13.53
N LEU A 323 -11.65 2.69 12.58
CA LEU A 323 -10.92 1.51 12.12
C LEU A 323 -9.60 1.94 11.45
N SER A 324 -8.50 1.64 12.13
CA SER A 324 -7.12 2.03 11.80
C SER A 324 -6.73 1.77 10.34
N LYS A 325 -6.98 0.55 9.83
CA LYS A 325 -6.63 0.16 8.44
C LYS A 325 -7.39 0.97 7.40
N TYR A 326 -8.70 1.13 7.58
CA TYR A 326 -9.52 1.92 6.67
C TYR A 326 -9.14 3.39 6.71
N HIS A 327 -8.91 3.92 7.90
CA HIS A 327 -8.56 5.32 8.10
C HIS A 327 -7.25 5.67 7.40
N PHE A 328 -6.19 4.89 7.58
CA PHE A 328 -4.91 5.16 6.92
C PHE A 328 -5.03 5.13 5.40
N LYS A 329 -5.70 4.12 4.81
CA LYS A 329 -5.89 4.04 3.36
C LYS A 329 -6.66 5.25 2.83
N ARG A 330 -7.74 5.65 3.52
CA ARG A 330 -8.56 6.82 3.16
C ARG A 330 -7.77 8.12 3.28
N TRP A 331 -7.08 8.33 4.40
CA TRP A 331 -6.18 9.48 4.57
C TRP A 331 -5.11 9.53 3.48
N ASN A 332 -4.45 8.40 3.21
CA ASN A 332 -3.39 8.33 2.22
C ASN A 332 -3.92 8.56 0.80
N TYR A 333 -5.18 8.20 0.49
CA TYR A 333 -5.76 8.45 -0.82
C TYR A 333 -6.27 9.88 -1.00
N PHE A 334 -6.94 10.45 0.00
CA PHE A 334 -7.64 11.73 -0.15
C PHE A 334 -6.89 12.92 0.44
N CYS A 335 -6.29 12.73 1.61
CA CYS A 335 -5.75 13.82 2.42
C CYS A 335 -4.25 14.02 2.22
N ASN A 336 -3.49 12.95 2.05
CA ASN A 336 -2.04 13.05 1.89
C ASN A 336 -1.69 13.88 0.63
N GLN A 337 -0.88 14.93 0.82
CA GLN A 337 -0.40 15.82 -0.23
C GLN A 337 1.12 15.68 -0.29
N GLY A 338 1.60 14.68 -1.01
CA GLY A 338 3.01 14.32 -1.02
C GLY A 338 3.36 13.42 -2.19
N PHE A 339 4.67 13.19 -2.36
CA PHE A 339 5.19 12.27 -3.35
C PHE A 339 5.26 10.85 -2.76
N ARG A 340 4.14 10.12 -2.84
CA ARG A 340 3.94 8.83 -2.15
C ARG A 340 4.92 7.77 -2.59
N TYR A 341 5.37 7.82 -3.85
CA TYR A 341 6.40 6.92 -4.33
C TYR A 341 7.72 7.15 -3.59
N SER A 342 8.13 8.41 -3.43
CA SER A 342 9.31 8.79 -2.64
C SER A 342 9.13 8.50 -1.15
N ASP A 343 7.96 8.79 -0.57
CA ASP A 343 7.68 8.47 0.83
C ASP A 343 7.70 6.96 1.09
N TYR A 344 7.22 6.14 0.15
CA TYR A 344 7.34 4.69 0.21
C TYR A 344 8.80 4.24 0.17
N HIS A 345 9.59 4.77 -0.75
CA HIS A 345 11.02 4.49 -0.82
C HIS A 345 11.76 4.84 0.50
N ASN A 346 11.40 5.96 1.12
CA ASN A 346 11.95 6.36 2.41
C ASN A 346 11.47 5.46 3.56
N ALA A 347 10.21 5.01 3.52
CA ALA A 347 9.66 4.04 4.47
C ALA A 347 10.40 2.69 4.39
N GLU A 348 10.71 2.21 3.18
CA GLU A 348 11.52 1.02 2.95
C GLU A 348 12.93 1.17 3.55
N LYS A 349 13.63 2.27 3.24
CA LYS A 349 14.94 2.59 3.82
C LYS A 349 14.88 2.57 5.35
N MET A 350 13.85 3.19 5.94
CA MET A 350 13.66 3.22 7.39
C MET A 350 13.43 1.82 7.97
N TYR A 351 12.61 1.00 7.34
CA TYR A 351 12.33 -0.37 7.79
C TYR A 351 13.60 -1.21 7.88
N TYR A 352 14.42 -1.24 6.82
CA TYR A 352 15.67 -2.00 6.82
C TYR A 352 16.74 -1.39 7.74
N ALA A 353 16.82 -0.05 7.84
CA ALA A 353 17.72 0.62 8.77
C ALA A 353 17.41 0.29 10.24
N ASN A 354 16.14 0.03 10.57
CA ASN A 354 15.68 -0.37 11.89
C ASN A 354 15.78 -1.89 12.16
N GLY A 355 16.51 -2.64 11.32
CA GLY A 355 16.72 -4.08 11.48
C GLY A 355 15.62 -4.97 10.91
N GLY A 356 14.68 -4.41 10.14
CA GLY A 356 13.72 -5.17 9.36
C GLY A 356 14.39 -6.11 8.36
N GLN A 357 13.80 -7.28 8.11
CA GLN A 357 14.30 -8.27 7.16
C GLN A 357 13.23 -8.60 6.12
N SER A 358 13.63 -9.16 4.98
CA SER A 358 12.66 -9.52 3.93
C SER A 358 11.67 -10.60 4.39
N ARG A 359 12.09 -11.51 5.28
CA ARG A 359 11.25 -12.61 5.81
C ARG A 359 10.16 -12.17 6.79
N ASN A 360 10.29 -10.99 7.41
CA ASN A 360 9.30 -10.41 8.32
C ASN A 360 8.71 -9.12 7.76
N TYR A 361 8.83 -8.89 6.45
CA TYR A 361 8.34 -7.68 5.79
C TYR A 361 6.83 -7.54 5.99
N PRO A 362 6.36 -6.47 6.67
CA PRO A 362 4.98 -6.37 7.12
C PRO A 362 4.02 -5.90 6.00
N GLY A 363 4.55 -5.56 4.83
CA GLY A 363 3.79 -4.98 3.72
C GLY A 363 3.97 -3.47 3.62
N ARG A 364 3.89 -2.97 2.37
CA ARG A 364 4.05 -1.57 1.99
C ARG A 364 3.20 -0.61 2.81
N GLU A 365 1.92 -0.94 3.02
CA GLU A 365 1.00 -0.06 3.75
C GLU A 365 1.42 0.12 5.22
N VAL A 366 1.95 -0.93 5.85
CA VAL A 366 2.34 -0.91 7.26
C VAL A 366 3.57 -0.04 7.46
N ILE A 367 4.64 -0.29 6.70
CA ILE A 367 5.88 0.51 6.81
C ILE A 367 5.62 1.97 6.45
N LEU A 368 4.74 2.25 5.49
CA LEU A 368 4.41 3.61 5.08
C LEU A 368 3.62 4.34 6.18
N LYS A 369 2.69 3.64 6.83
CA LYS A 369 1.97 4.17 8.00
C LYS A 369 2.93 4.50 9.14
N GLU A 370 3.84 3.57 9.46
CA GLU A 370 4.88 3.78 10.49
C GLU A 370 5.77 4.97 10.15
N TYR A 371 6.21 5.09 8.89
CA TYR A 371 7.01 6.21 8.40
C TYR A 371 6.28 7.54 8.62
N TYR A 372 5.05 7.70 8.12
CA TYR A 372 4.32 8.95 8.30
C TYR A 372 4.02 9.27 9.77
N THR A 373 3.77 8.24 10.58
CA THR A 373 3.57 8.40 12.04
C THR A 373 4.83 8.92 12.71
N SER A 374 6.00 8.34 12.40
CA SER A 374 7.30 8.76 12.94
C SER A 374 7.67 10.19 12.55
N LYS A 375 7.20 10.66 11.39
CA LYS A 375 7.39 12.03 10.90
C LYS A 375 6.35 13.03 11.42
N GLY A 376 5.34 12.57 12.17
CA GLY A 376 4.22 13.41 12.60
C GLY A 376 3.31 13.89 11.46
N ILE A 377 3.44 13.31 10.27
CA ILE A 377 2.63 13.63 9.07
C ILE A 377 1.26 12.96 9.16
N TYR A 378 1.22 11.77 9.76
CA TYR A 378 0.01 11.02 10.01
C TYR A 378 -0.12 10.73 11.50
N SER A 379 -1.34 10.82 11.99
CA SER A 379 -1.74 10.17 13.22
C SER A 379 -2.96 9.33 12.90
N ASP A 380 -3.12 8.18 13.53
CA ASP A 380 -4.43 7.54 13.57
C ASP A 380 -5.47 8.55 14.05
N LEU A 381 -6.72 8.43 13.59
CA LEU A 381 -7.83 9.23 14.12
C LEU A 381 -7.74 9.13 15.63
N LYS A 382 -7.36 10.24 16.28
CA LYS A 382 -7.56 10.37 17.71
C LYS A 382 -9.06 10.25 17.86
N SER A 383 -9.52 9.17 18.48
CA SER A 383 -10.87 9.11 19.04
C SER A 383 -11.12 10.46 19.68
N SER A 384 -12.19 11.17 19.27
CA SER A 384 -12.59 12.38 19.97
C SER A 384 -12.63 12.03 21.46
N PRO A 385 -11.80 12.66 22.30
CA PRO A 385 -11.70 12.27 23.68
C PRO A 385 -13.07 12.52 24.33
N SER A 386 -13.51 11.55 25.12
CA SER A 386 -14.75 11.67 25.88
C SER A 386 -14.47 12.37 27.21
N ASP A 387 -15.37 13.25 27.61
CA ASP A 387 -15.37 13.90 28.93
C ASP A 387 -16.09 13.07 30.01
N TYR A 388 -16.54 11.86 29.67
CA TYR A 388 -17.25 11.00 30.60
C TYR A 388 -16.84 9.52 30.48
N ILE A 389 -16.95 8.79 31.59
CA ILE A 389 -16.73 7.34 31.66
C ILE A 389 -18.09 6.64 31.81
N ILE A 390 -18.43 5.78 30.86
CA ILE A 390 -19.57 4.86 30.95
C ILE A 390 -19.40 4.00 32.22
N PRO A 391 -20.42 3.86 33.10
CA PRO A 391 -20.28 3.20 34.40
C PRO A 391 -19.68 1.77 34.38
N SER A 392 -19.90 1.02 33.30
CA SER A 392 -19.35 -0.34 33.12
C SER A 392 -17.88 -0.38 32.68
N PHE A 393 -17.26 0.77 32.38
CA PHE A 393 -15.88 0.88 31.92
C PHE A 393 -14.93 1.25 33.06
N LYS A 394 -13.67 0.83 32.96
CA LYS A 394 -12.60 1.15 33.90
C LYS A 394 -11.64 2.17 33.28
N LYS A 395 -11.20 3.14 34.08
CA LYS A 395 -10.16 4.10 33.70
C LYS A 395 -8.78 3.41 33.72
N VAL A 396 -8.03 3.56 32.63
CA VAL A 396 -6.72 2.94 32.43
C VAL A 396 -5.73 3.97 31.88
N LEU A 397 -4.47 3.87 32.29
CA LEU A 397 -3.37 4.70 31.77
C LEU A 397 -2.54 3.87 30.78
N ILE A 398 -2.38 4.36 29.55
CA ILE A 398 -1.61 3.71 28.50
C ILE A 398 -0.73 4.76 27.82
N ASN A 399 0.60 4.60 27.91
CA ASN A 399 1.58 5.52 27.29
C ASN A 399 1.28 7.01 27.57
N ASP A 400 1.10 7.35 28.85
CA ASP A 400 0.80 8.70 29.35
C ASP A 400 -0.56 9.29 28.93
N GLU A 401 -1.45 8.48 28.34
CA GLU A 401 -2.80 8.88 27.98
C GLU A 401 -3.86 8.04 28.72
N TYR A 402 -4.97 8.70 29.11
CA TYR A 402 -6.08 8.03 29.79
C TYR A 402 -7.10 7.48 28.80
N TYR A 403 -7.53 6.26 29.08
CA TYR A 403 -8.54 5.54 28.32
C TYR A 403 -9.60 4.97 29.27
N ALA A 404 -10.80 4.75 28.75
CA ALA A 404 -11.81 3.92 29.38
C ALA A 404 -11.90 2.59 28.63
N VAL A 405 -11.78 1.48 29.35
CA VAL A 405 -11.78 0.11 28.82
C VAL A 405 -12.93 -0.69 29.43
N SER A 406 -13.71 -1.40 28.61
CA SER A 406 -14.80 -2.25 29.10
C SER A 406 -14.28 -3.59 29.63
N GLU A 407 -15.12 -4.26 30.42
CA GLU A 407 -15.07 -5.72 30.51
C GLU A 407 -15.37 -6.36 29.13
N LEU A 408 -15.21 -7.67 29.03
CA LEU A 408 -15.65 -8.40 27.84
C LEU A 408 -17.15 -8.18 27.59
N VAL A 409 -17.52 -7.91 26.35
CA VAL A 409 -18.93 -7.81 25.96
C VAL A 409 -19.60 -9.16 26.17
N THR A 410 -20.71 -9.18 26.90
CA THR A 410 -21.40 -10.41 27.28
C THR A 410 -22.41 -10.84 26.22
N ILE A 411 -22.84 -12.11 26.28
CA ILE A 411 -23.95 -12.64 25.45
C ILE A 411 -25.20 -11.77 25.67
N LYS A 412 -25.48 -11.39 26.92
CA LYS A 412 -26.58 -10.50 27.29
C LYS A 412 -26.51 -9.14 26.59
N ASP A 413 -25.34 -8.49 26.61
CA ASP A 413 -25.13 -7.19 25.95
C ASP A 413 -25.37 -7.29 24.45
N PHE A 414 -24.95 -8.40 23.84
CA PHE A 414 -25.11 -8.63 22.41
C PHE A 414 -26.55 -8.97 22.03
N VAL A 415 -27.27 -9.76 22.84
CA VAL A 415 -28.71 -10.01 22.67
C VAL A 415 -29.49 -8.70 22.73
N HIS A 416 -29.16 -7.81 23.68
CA HIS A 416 -29.78 -6.49 23.78
C HIS A 416 -29.56 -5.65 22.50
N PHE A 417 -28.33 -5.64 21.99
CA PHE A 417 -28.00 -5.02 20.70
C PHE A 417 -28.79 -5.63 19.54
N PHE A 418 -28.89 -6.96 19.50
CA PHE A 418 -29.58 -7.70 18.45
C PHE A 418 -31.07 -7.35 18.42
N GLU A 419 -31.73 -7.36 19.57
CA GLU A 419 -33.16 -7.05 19.68
C GLU A 419 -33.48 -5.59 19.35
N GLU A 420 -32.67 -4.63 19.80
CA GLU A 420 -32.86 -3.20 19.46
C GLU A 420 -32.74 -2.93 17.95
N ASN A 421 -32.03 -3.77 17.21
CA ASN A 421 -31.75 -3.60 15.79
C ASN A 421 -32.38 -4.69 14.91
N LYS A 422 -33.32 -5.49 15.45
CA LYS A 422 -33.88 -6.66 14.77
C LYS A 422 -34.45 -6.34 13.38
N THR A 423 -35.30 -5.31 13.28
CA THR A 423 -35.90 -4.88 12.00
C THR A 423 -34.85 -4.46 10.98
N ARG A 424 -33.81 -3.76 11.44
CA ARG A 424 -32.70 -3.34 10.60
C ARG A 424 -31.90 -4.53 10.06
N PHE A 425 -31.72 -5.60 10.84
CA PHE A 425 -30.98 -6.79 10.42
C PHE A 425 -31.80 -7.73 9.55
N GLU A 426 -33.11 -7.81 9.75
CA GLU A 426 -34.02 -8.54 8.85
C GLU A 426 -33.97 -7.98 7.41
N ASP A 427 -33.77 -6.66 7.26
CA ASP A 427 -33.60 -5.99 5.96
C ASP A 427 -32.14 -5.94 5.46
N ASP A 428 -31.16 -6.43 6.23
CA ASP A 428 -29.74 -6.34 5.89
C ASP A 428 -29.18 -7.68 5.40
N SER A 429 -29.15 -7.86 4.07
CA SER A 429 -28.55 -9.04 3.43
C SER A 429 -27.08 -9.30 3.81
N ASN A 430 -26.36 -8.30 4.33
CA ASN A 430 -24.96 -8.41 4.70
C ASN A 430 -24.80 -8.88 6.15
N PHE A 431 -25.84 -8.80 6.97
CA PHE A 431 -25.82 -9.29 8.33
C PHE A 431 -26.07 -10.79 8.33
N LYS A 432 -24.99 -11.57 8.45
CA LYS A 432 -25.00 -13.04 8.25
C LYS A 432 -25.29 -13.87 9.51
N LEU A 433 -25.69 -13.24 10.62
CA LEU A 433 -25.90 -13.94 11.88
C LEU A 433 -27.37 -14.32 12.05
N THR A 434 -27.68 -15.61 11.92
CA THR A 434 -29.00 -16.11 12.29
C THR A 434 -29.10 -16.33 13.80
N TYR A 435 -30.33 -16.33 14.33
CA TYR A 435 -30.56 -16.68 15.74
C TYR A 435 -30.00 -18.07 16.09
N SER A 436 -30.15 -19.06 15.19
CA SER A 436 -29.64 -20.41 15.40
C SER A 436 -28.11 -20.40 15.52
N ASP A 437 -27.43 -19.78 14.57
CA ASP A 437 -25.95 -19.72 14.55
C ASP A 437 -25.40 -18.97 15.76
N PHE A 438 -26.08 -17.90 16.18
CA PHE A 438 -25.70 -17.14 17.36
C PHE A 438 -25.77 -17.99 18.62
N PHE A 439 -26.89 -18.66 18.86
CA PHE A 439 -27.09 -19.46 20.09
C PHE A 439 -26.25 -20.74 20.10
N GLU A 440 -25.98 -21.35 18.96
CA GLU A 440 -25.04 -22.47 18.87
C GLU A 440 -23.63 -22.05 19.35
N ALA A 441 -23.12 -20.95 18.81
CA ALA A 441 -21.80 -20.43 19.19
C ALA A 441 -21.76 -19.88 20.62
N ASN A 442 -22.90 -19.50 21.19
CA ASN A 442 -23.04 -18.82 22.48
C ASN A 442 -23.94 -19.59 23.46
N ALA A 443 -23.81 -20.91 23.52
CA ALA A 443 -24.61 -21.77 24.40
C ALA A 443 -24.25 -21.67 25.91
N GLN A 444 -23.38 -20.75 26.32
CA GLN A 444 -23.10 -20.46 27.73
C GLN A 444 -24.18 -19.56 28.38
N GLU A 445 -24.09 -19.38 29.69
CA GLU A 445 -24.89 -18.40 30.45
C GLU A 445 -24.76 -16.97 29.89
N GLU A 446 -25.80 -16.15 30.06
CA GLU A 446 -25.89 -14.80 29.47
C GLU A 446 -24.74 -13.86 29.84
N ASP A 447 -24.15 -14.01 31.03
CA ASP A 447 -23.00 -13.19 31.49
C ASP A 447 -21.65 -13.69 30.94
N PHE A 448 -21.62 -14.76 30.14
CA PHE A 448 -20.40 -15.22 29.48
C PHE A 448 -20.03 -14.27 28.34
N PRO A 449 -18.72 -14.10 28.02
CA PRO A 449 -18.31 -13.33 26.85
C PRO A 449 -18.92 -13.83 25.55
N VAL A 450 -19.47 -12.90 24.78
CA VAL A 450 -20.05 -13.22 23.47
C VAL A 450 -18.96 -13.59 22.47
N CYS A 451 -19.24 -14.58 21.64
CA CYS A 451 -18.43 -15.01 20.51
C CYS A 451 -19.16 -14.69 19.21
N VAL A 452 -18.59 -13.81 18.40
CA VAL A 452 -19.14 -13.41 17.10
C VAL A 452 -18.04 -13.19 16.08
N ASN A 453 -18.41 -13.24 14.80
CA ASN A 453 -17.51 -12.91 13.72
C ASN A 453 -17.11 -11.42 13.72
N TRP A 454 -16.09 -11.08 12.92
CA TRP A 454 -15.58 -9.72 12.83
C TRP A 454 -16.66 -8.71 12.40
N PHE A 455 -17.51 -9.08 11.44
CA PHE A 455 -18.50 -8.16 10.87
C PHE A 455 -19.63 -7.84 11.86
N ASN A 456 -20.12 -8.83 12.60
CA ASN A 456 -21.13 -8.65 13.65
C ASN A 456 -20.58 -7.81 14.81
N MET A 457 -19.32 -8.03 15.19
CA MET A 457 -18.62 -7.16 16.14
C MET A 457 -18.54 -5.72 15.62
N MET A 458 -18.23 -5.50 14.34
CA MET A 458 -18.18 -4.15 13.75
C MET A 458 -19.55 -3.45 13.76
N HIS A 459 -20.64 -4.19 13.51
CA HIS A 459 -22.00 -3.67 13.66
C HIS A 459 -22.28 -3.26 15.12
N TYR A 460 -21.88 -4.08 16.09
CA TYR A 460 -22.00 -3.75 17.52
C TYR A 460 -21.24 -2.47 17.86
N ILE A 461 -19.97 -2.35 17.48
CA ILE A 461 -19.15 -1.15 17.74
C ILE A 461 -19.78 0.10 17.11
N SER A 462 -20.27 -0.02 15.87
CA SER A 462 -20.91 1.10 15.17
C SER A 462 -22.19 1.57 15.89
N TRP A 463 -23.05 0.64 16.30
CA TRP A 463 -24.25 0.94 17.08
C TRP A 463 -23.89 1.52 18.45
N PHE A 464 -22.92 0.94 19.16
CA PHE A 464 -22.50 1.37 20.49
C PHE A 464 -21.97 2.81 20.45
N ASN A 465 -21.14 3.14 19.45
CA ASN A 465 -20.64 4.50 19.23
C ASN A 465 -21.76 5.51 18.96
N GLN A 466 -22.77 5.13 18.18
CA GLN A 466 -23.93 6.01 17.91
C GLN A 466 -24.80 6.21 19.14
N LYS A 467 -25.05 5.14 19.91
CA LYS A 467 -25.89 5.17 21.12
C LYS A 467 -25.29 6.03 22.23
N HIS A 468 -23.97 6.03 22.34
CA HIS A 468 -23.25 6.72 23.41
C HIS A 468 -22.55 8.00 22.96
N ASP A 469 -22.57 8.35 21.67
CA ASP A 469 -21.85 9.50 21.11
C ASP A 469 -20.34 9.50 21.47
N ILE A 470 -19.70 8.34 21.31
CA ILE A 470 -18.26 8.13 21.59
C ILE A 470 -17.56 7.45 20.41
N SER A 471 -16.22 7.49 20.43
CA SER A 471 -15.38 6.84 19.43
C SER A 471 -14.63 5.64 20.01
N SER A 472 -15.39 4.61 20.39
CA SER A 472 -14.85 3.34 20.88
C SER A 472 -14.37 2.43 19.75
N ARG A 473 -13.37 1.61 20.05
CA ARG A 473 -12.75 0.62 19.16
C ARG A 473 -12.26 -0.58 19.97
N LEU A 474 -11.66 -1.55 19.30
CA LEU A 474 -10.87 -2.61 19.95
C LEU A 474 -9.52 -2.08 20.45
N LEU A 475 -8.93 -2.82 21.38
CA LEU A 475 -7.54 -2.66 21.78
C LEU A 475 -6.60 -3.02 20.63
N THR A 476 -5.50 -2.30 20.51
CA THR A 476 -4.33 -2.73 19.75
C THR A 476 -3.56 -3.81 20.53
N ILE A 477 -2.66 -4.53 19.87
CA ILE A 477 -1.84 -5.54 20.58
C ILE A 477 -0.96 -4.94 21.69
N ASN A 478 -0.46 -3.73 21.47
CA ASN A 478 0.37 -3.02 22.45
C ASN A 478 -0.47 -2.60 23.65
N GLU A 479 -1.65 -2.02 23.42
CA GLU A 479 -2.59 -1.68 24.50
C GLU A 479 -3.04 -2.93 25.24
N PHE A 480 -3.39 -4.01 24.53
CA PHE A 480 -3.77 -5.27 25.16
C PHE A 480 -2.66 -5.77 26.10
N SER A 481 -1.41 -5.75 25.65
CA SER A 481 -0.26 -6.20 26.45
C SER A 481 -0.07 -5.36 27.72
N ILE A 482 -0.28 -4.04 27.63
CA ILE A 482 -0.21 -3.12 28.78
C ILE A 482 -1.34 -3.38 29.77
N VAL A 483 -2.59 -3.47 29.28
CA VAL A 483 -3.77 -3.60 30.13
C VAL A 483 -3.83 -4.99 30.79
N ARG A 484 -3.48 -6.04 30.04
CA ARG A 484 -3.53 -7.42 30.50
C ARG A 484 -2.33 -7.81 31.37
N GLY A 485 -1.16 -7.22 31.14
CA GLY A 485 0.08 -7.56 31.85
C GLY A 485 0.70 -8.90 31.40
N ASP A 486 1.67 -9.40 32.18
CA ASP A 486 2.52 -10.55 31.81
C ASP A 486 1.79 -11.89 31.66
N ASN A 487 2.38 -12.82 30.90
CA ASN A 487 1.89 -14.18 30.70
C ASN A 487 1.56 -14.91 32.02
N ASP A 488 0.34 -15.44 32.11
CA ASP A 488 -0.19 -16.09 33.32
C ASP A 488 -0.30 -17.61 33.18
N ILE A 489 -0.18 -18.12 31.95
CA ILE A 489 -0.21 -19.56 31.65
C ILE A 489 0.98 -19.91 30.77
N SER A 490 1.67 -21.01 31.09
CA SER A 490 2.75 -21.52 30.26
C SER A 490 2.25 -21.90 28.86
N ILE A 491 3.15 -21.86 27.87
CA ILE A 491 2.85 -22.19 26.46
C ILE A 491 2.48 -23.68 26.28
N ALA A 492 2.81 -24.53 27.26
CA ALA A 492 2.56 -25.96 27.15
C ALA A 492 1.05 -26.20 26.98
N PHE A 493 0.68 -26.79 25.84
CA PHE A 493 -0.52 -27.59 25.70
C PHE A 493 -0.40 -28.70 26.73
N ASP A 494 -0.87 -28.44 27.94
CA ASP A 494 -0.94 -29.51 28.91
C ASP A 494 -2.09 -30.38 28.42
N LYS A 495 -1.74 -31.51 27.80
CA LYS A 495 -2.73 -32.50 27.33
C LYS A 495 -3.62 -32.96 28.49
N ASP A 496 -3.16 -32.76 29.72
CA ASP A 496 -3.86 -33.05 30.95
C ASP A 496 -4.81 -31.91 31.39
N ILE A 497 -4.67 -30.67 30.89
CA ILE A 497 -5.55 -29.51 31.21
C ILE A 497 -6.68 -29.34 30.19
N ALA A 498 -6.41 -29.63 28.91
CA ALA A 498 -7.37 -29.47 27.80
C ALA A 498 -8.76 -30.12 28.04
N PRO A 499 -8.87 -31.35 28.58
CA PRO A 499 -10.15 -32.00 28.83
C PRO A 499 -10.93 -31.39 30.02
N HIS A 500 -10.25 -30.62 30.87
CA HIS A 500 -10.86 -29.95 32.03
C HIS A 500 -11.33 -28.52 31.71
N GLU A 501 -10.73 -27.85 30.72
CA GLU A 501 -11.10 -26.47 30.36
C GLU A 501 -12.25 -26.35 29.35
N ILE A 502 -12.47 -27.35 28.47
CA ILE A 502 -13.51 -27.33 27.44
C ILE A 502 -14.42 -28.56 27.49
N MET A 503 -15.70 -28.36 27.18
CA MET A 503 -16.64 -29.41 26.77
C MET A 503 -17.10 -29.18 25.32
N LEU A 504 -17.15 -30.25 24.52
CA LEU A 504 -17.77 -30.25 23.18
C LEU A 504 -19.20 -30.77 23.28
N LEU A 505 -20.19 -30.04 22.77
CA LEU A 505 -21.59 -30.49 22.73
C LEU A 505 -21.88 -31.34 21.48
N THR A 506 -21.00 -32.28 21.13
CA THR A 506 -21.26 -33.24 20.04
C THR A 506 -21.71 -34.59 20.59
N GLU A 507 -22.57 -35.31 19.86
CA GLU A 507 -23.12 -36.63 20.25
C GLU A 507 -22.07 -37.69 20.62
N ASP A 508 -20.81 -37.53 20.19
CA ASP A 508 -19.68 -38.43 20.48
C ASP A 508 -18.72 -37.84 21.55
N ALA A 509 -19.24 -37.49 22.73
CA ALA A 509 -18.44 -36.99 23.87
C ALA A 509 -17.37 -37.97 24.41
N THR A 510 -17.30 -39.18 23.85
CA THR A 510 -16.41 -40.28 24.26
C THR A 510 -15.12 -40.41 23.43
N LYS A 511 -14.98 -39.64 22.35
CA LYS A 511 -13.73 -39.58 21.56
C LYS A 511 -13.14 -38.19 21.75
N GLY A 512 -11.99 -38.10 22.41
CA GLY A 512 -11.29 -36.84 22.69
C GLY A 512 -11.08 -35.95 21.46
N MET A 513 -10.60 -34.72 21.69
CA MET A 513 -10.49 -33.62 20.70
C MET A 513 -10.35 -34.14 19.25
N PRO A 514 -11.28 -33.82 18.34
CA PRO A 514 -11.25 -34.32 16.98
C PRO A 514 -9.90 -34.03 16.31
N HIS A 515 -9.35 -35.05 15.64
CA HIS A 515 -8.02 -34.99 15.04
C HIS A 515 -7.90 -33.83 14.05
N ARG A 516 -6.67 -33.32 13.93
CA ARG A 516 -6.22 -32.20 13.08
C ARG A 516 -6.59 -32.32 11.59
N ASP A 517 -7.14 -33.44 11.14
CA ASP A 517 -7.43 -33.71 9.73
C ASP A 517 -8.91 -33.49 9.36
N SER A 518 -9.73 -33.04 10.32
CA SER A 518 -11.18 -32.87 10.17
C SER A 518 -11.65 -31.42 9.98
N TYR A 519 -10.75 -30.50 9.59
CA TYR A 519 -11.06 -29.08 9.33
C TYR A 519 -12.12 -28.81 8.24
N HIS A 520 -12.65 -29.87 7.62
CA HIS A 520 -13.65 -29.78 6.55
C HIS A 520 -15.11 -29.79 7.04
N ASN A 521 -15.39 -29.92 8.34
CA ASN A 521 -16.76 -29.85 8.88
C ASN A 521 -16.90 -28.73 9.92
N GLU A 522 -17.21 -27.52 9.45
CA GLU A 522 -17.43 -26.33 10.29
C GLU A 522 -18.50 -26.57 11.38
N HIS A 523 -19.54 -27.34 11.09
CA HIS A 523 -20.64 -27.61 12.02
C HIS A 523 -20.25 -28.43 13.28
N LYS A 524 -19.16 -29.21 13.27
CA LYS A 524 -18.77 -30.05 14.43
C LYS A 524 -18.05 -29.29 15.54
N TYR A 525 -17.59 -28.07 15.28
CA TYR A 525 -16.84 -27.24 16.24
C TYR A 525 -17.66 -26.07 16.80
N ASN A 526 -18.92 -25.95 16.39
CA ASN A 526 -19.78 -24.81 16.74
C ASN A 526 -20.23 -24.78 18.20
N SER A 527 -19.87 -25.78 19.00
CA SER A 527 -20.48 -25.99 20.31
C SER A 527 -19.44 -26.30 21.39
N ILE A 528 -18.39 -25.47 21.42
CA ILE A 528 -17.36 -25.45 22.47
C ILE A 528 -17.89 -24.67 23.68
N LEU A 529 -18.00 -25.33 24.83
CA LEU A 529 -18.22 -24.69 26.12
C LEU A 529 -16.91 -24.63 26.89
N ILE A 530 -16.69 -23.54 27.62
CA ILE A 530 -15.57 -23.41 28.54
C ILE A 530 -16.09 -23.76 29.94
N ASN A 531 -15.58 -24.85 30.53
CA ASN A 531 -16.14 -25.47 31.73
C ASN A 531 -15.93 -24.63 33.00
N ASP A 532 -14.78 -23.97 33.11
CA ASP A 532 -14.42 -23.17 34.29
C ASP A 532 -14.24 -21.70 33.89
N LYS A 533 -15.11 -20.81 34.40
CA LYS A 533 -14.94 -19.34 34.37
C LYS A 533 -13.77 -18.93 35.28
N LYS A 534 -12.53 -19.23 34.89
CA LYS A 534 -11.33 -18.72 35.57
C LYS A 534 -10.99 -17.34 34.99
N TRP A 535 -10.90 -16.37 35.89
CA TRP A 535 -10.60 -14.98 35.56
C TRP A 535 -9.25 -14.59 36.12
N ILE A 536 -8.46 -13.89 35.31
CA ILE A 536 -7.30 -13.14 35.71
C ILE A 536 -7.79 -11.71 35.92
N ASN A 537 -7.51 -11.13 37.08
CA ASN A 537 -7.74 -9.72 37.34
C ASN A 537 -6.39 -9.01 37.43
N PRO A 538 -5.74 -8.71 36.29
CA PRO A 538 -4.47 -8.00 36.26
C PRO A 538 -4.66 -6.52 36.66
N GLN A 539 -3.77 -5.66 36.18
CA GLN A 539 -3.81 -4.22 36.44
C GLN A 539 -5.21 -3.62 36.15
N TYR A 540 -5.56 -2.55 36.86
CA TYR A 540 -6.80 -1.78 36.67
C TYR A 540 -8.13 -2.48 36.99
N LYS A 541 -8.11 -3.65 37.66
CA LYS A 541 -9.31 -4.41 38.07
C LYS A 541 -10.23 -4.81 36.91
N LEU A 542 -9.65 -5.00 35.73
CA LEU A 542 -10.34 -5.58 34.57
C LEU A 542 -10.24 -7.10 34.62
N SER A 543 -11.28 -7.81 34.19
CA SER A 543 -11.25 -9.27 34.11
C SER A 543 -10.82 -9.74 32.72
N PHE A 544 -9.93 -10.73 32.70
CA PHE A 544 -9.47 -11.44 31.50
C PHE A 544 -9.70 -12.93 31.69
N MET A 545 -10.14 -13.62 30.64
CA MET A 545 -10.34 -15.06 30.75
C MET A 545 -8.98 -15.75 30.88
N ARG A 546 -8.87 -16.68 31.83
CA ARG A 546 -7.67 -17.50 32.00
C ARG A 546 -7.79 -18.76 31.16
N SER A 547 -7.67 -18.64 29.84
CA SER A 547 -7.71 -19.82 28.95
C SER A 547 -6.90 -19.64 27.66
N ASN A 548 -6.32 -20.73 27.16
CA ASN A 548 -5.75 -20.80 25.81
C ASN A 548 -6.80 -21.10 24.73
N TYR A 549 -8.05 -21.35 25.15
CA TYR A 549 -9.21 -21.60 24.30
C TYR A 549 -10.18 -20.41 24.21
N PHE A 550 -9.76 -19.29 24.77
CA PHE A 550 -10.41 -18.01 24.59
C PHE A 550 -9.40 -16.95 24.13
N ALA A 551 -9.80 -16.22 23.10
CA ALA A 551 -9.06 -15.10 22.54
C ALA A 551 -9.94 -13.86 22.42
N GLU A 552 -9.29 -12.73 22.19
CA GLU A 552 -9.98 -11.46 21.98
C GLU A 552 -9.61 -10.86 20.63
N TRP A 553 -10.61 -10.34 19.91
CA TRP A 553 -10.40 -9.53 18.72
C TRP A 553 -9.62 -8.25 19.06
N LEU A 554 -8.67 -7.91 18.19
CA LEU A 554 -7.84 -6.72 18.27
C LEU A 554 -8.00 -5.83 17.03
N ALA A 555 -7.65 -4.56 17.17
CA ALA A 555 -7.84 -3.52 16.15
C ALA A 555 -7.11 -3.81 14.82
N GLU A 556 -6.08 -4.66 14.85
CA GLU A 556 -5.27 -5.05 13.70
C GLU A 556 -5.87 -6.20 12.86
N GLU A 557 -7.17 -6.50 13.00
CA GLU A 557 -7.81 -7.66 12.34
C GLU A 557 -7.13 -8.98 12.73
N THR A 558 -6.71 -9.05 13.99
CA THR A 558 -6.09 -10.23 14.59
C THR A 558 -6.72 -10.46 15.95
N CYS A 559 -6.18 -11.40 16.69
CA CYS A 559 -6.68 -11.78 17.99
C CYS A 559 -5.60 -12.46 18.78
N VAL A 560 -5.73 -12.37 20.10
CA VAL A 560 -4.72 -12.83 21.04
C VAL A 560 -5.36 -13.74 22.05
N ARG A 561 -4.71 -14.88 22.33
CA ARG A 561 -5.13 -15.76 23.41
C ARG A 561 -4.92 -15.06 24.75
N THR A 562 -5.98 -15.02 25.53
CA THR A 562 -6.01 -14.31 26.82
C THR A 562 -5.12 -14.94 27.88
N GLY A 563 -4.88 -16.26 27.83
CA GLY A 563 -3.98 -16.97 28.75
C GLY A 563 -2.48 -16.79 28.47
N SER A 564 -2.07 -16.90 27.20
CA SER A 564 -0.64 -16.96 26.81
C SER A 564 -0.10 -15.73 26.07
N ILE A 565 -0.95 -14.77 25.70
CA ILE A 565 -0.62 -13.63 24.82
C ILE A 565 0.09 -14.09 23.54
N LYS A 566 -0.40 -15.18 22.95
CA LYS A 566 0.08 -15.72 21.68
C LYS A 566 -1.06 -15.81 20.67
N ASP A 567 -0.68 -15.97 19.40
CA ASP A 567 -1.62 -16.19 18.31
C ASP A 567 -2.15 -17.64 18.30
N PHE A 568 -3.04 -17.97 17.37
CA PHE A 568 -3.62 -19.33 17.30
C PHE A 568 -2.68 -20.40 16.78
N TYR A 569 -1.70 -20.02 15.96
CA TYR A 569 -0.81 -20.92 15.24
C TYR A 569 0.44 -21.20 16.06
N TYR A 570 0.25 -21.99 17.12
CA TYR A 570 1.29 -22.63 17.93
C TYR A 570 2.61 -22.81 17.16
N SER A 571 3.56 -21.88 17.29
CA SER A 571 4.90 -22.14 16.79
C SER A 571 5.61 -22.95 17.85
N TYR A 572 5.47 -24.28 17.77
CA TYR A 572 6.17 -25.24 18.63
C TYR A 572 7.71 -25.13 18.56
N ASN A 573 8.24 -24.28 17.67
CA ASN A 573 9.64 -24.29 17.30
C ASN A 573 10.20 -22.90 16.97
N SER A 574 9.76 -21.85 17.68
CA SER A 574 10.43 -20.57 17.52
C SER A 574 10.70 -19.90 18.86
N SER A 575 11.99 -19.80 19.17
CA SER A 575 12.63 -18.79 20.02
C SER A 575 12.41 -17.35 19.49
N TYR A 576 11.36 -17.12 18.70
CA TYR A 576 11.03 -15.82 18.13
C TYR A 576 9.94 -15.18 18.99
N GLU A 577 10.37 -14.16 19.73
CA GLU A 577 9.56 -13.31 20.61
C GLU A 577 8.51 -12.46 19.86
N SER A 578 8.39 -12.55 18.53
CA SER A 578 7.43 -11.74 17.79
C SER A 578 6.03 -12.33 17.82
N LEU A 579 5.10 -11.59 18.43
CA LEU A 579 3.65 -11.71 18.26
C LEU A 579 3.31 -11.84 16.76
N LYS A 580 3.09 -13.08 16.29
CA LYS A 580 2.71 -13.33 14.91
C LYS A 580 1.28 -12.83 14.67
N ARG A 581 1.14 -12.04 13.60
CA ARG A 581 -0.09 -11.40 13.12
C ARG A 581 -1.02 -12.41 12.43
N SER A 582 -1.39 -13.48 13.12
CA SER A 582 -2.31 -14.46 12.53
C SER A 582 -3.72 -13.88 12.53
N THR A 583 -4.25 -13.64 11.34
CA THR A 583 -5.64 -13.20 11.14
C THR A 583 -6.52 -14.44 10.92
N PRO A 584 -7.45 -14.78 11.83
CA PRO A 584 -8.48 -15.79 11.55
C PRO A 584 -9.39 -15.32 10.40
N PRO A 585 -10.11 -16.23 9.73
CA PRO A 585 -11.17 -15.84 8.80
C PRO A 585 -12.15 -14.86 9.47
N LEU A 586 -12.37 -13.70 8.86
CA LEU A 586 -13.19 -12.64 9.45
C LEU A 586 -14.69 -13.01 9.51
N ASP A 587 -15.09 -13.97 8.69
CA ASP A 587 -16.45 -14.53 8.58
C ASP A 587 -16.69 -15.77 9.45
N SER A 588 -15.67 -16.31 10.13
CA SER A 588 -15.84 -17.35 11.14
C SER A 588 -16.77 -16.83 12.25
N ASN A 589 -17.73 -17.65 12.68
CA ASN A 589 -18.78 -17.37 13.70
C ASN A 589 -18.29 -16.99 15.11
N GLY A 590 -17.07 -16.46 15.26
CA GLY A 590 -16.45 -16.17 16.54
C GLY A 590 -15.69 -17.37 17.12
N MET A 591 -15.48 -18.43 16.32
CA MET A 591 -14.70 -19.61 16.71
C MET A 591 -13.75 -20.05 15.61
N TYR A 592 -12.46 -20.13 15.92
CA TYR A 592 -11.45 -20.59 14.97
C TYR A 592 -10.47 -21.58 15.62
N LYS A 593 -10.27 -22.73 14.97
CA LYS A 593 -9.38 -23.81 15.43
C LYS A 593 -9.60 -24.20 16.91
N GLY A 594 -10.86 -24.29 17.31
CA GLY A 594 -11.23 -24.66 18.67
C GLY A 594 -11.04 -23.56 19.71
N VAL A 595 -10.90 -22.30 19.28
CA VAL A 595 -10.74 -21.13 20.17
C VAL A 595 -11.90 -20.19 19.98
N LYS A 596 -12.57 -19.84 21.08
CA LYS A 596 -13.63 -18.82 21.14
C LYS A 596 -13.02 -17.43 21.11
N ILE A 597 -13.67 -16.50 20.40
CA ILE A 597 -13.15 -15.15 20.19
C ILE A 597 -14.19 -14.13 20.65
N GLY A 598 -13.94 -13.51 21.79
CA GLY A 598 -14.72 -12.37 22.28
C GLY A 598 -14.06 -11.04 21.95
N PHE A 599 -14.57 -9.96 22.53
CA PHE A 599 -14.01 -8.63 22.35
C PHE A 599 -14.37 -7.69 23.50
N ARG A 600 -13.60 -6.62 23.61
CA ARG A 600 -13.85 -5.49 24.52
C ARG A 600 -13.59 -4.17 23.83
N LEU A 601 -14.13 -3.10 24.41
CA LEU A 601 -14.08 -1.76 23.84
C LEU A 601 -13.16 -0.85 24.63
N ILE A 602 -12.48 0.04 23.92
CA ILE A 602 -11.66 1.11 24.48
C ILE A 602 -11.99 2.43 23.77
N TYR A 603 -12.08 3.52 24.54
CA TYR A 603 -12.12 4.88 24.02
C TYR A 603 -11.24 5.82 24.85
N LYS A 604 -10.77 6.89 24.21
CA LYS A 604 -9.88 7.88 24.82
C LYS A 604 -10.66 8.84 25.72
N LEU A 605 -10.06 9.23 26.85
CA LEU A 605 -10.60 10.23 27.75
C LEU A 605 -9.89 11.57 27.57
N SER A 606 -10.61 12.66 27.83
CA SER A 606 -10.00 13.99 27.95
C SER A 606 -9.13 14.05 29.21
N CYS A 607 -8.05 14.84 29.16
CA CYS A 607 -7.09 14.96 30.27
C CYS A 607 -7.69 15.50 31.59
N ASN A 608 -8.96 15.92 31.60
CA ASN A 608 -9.64 16.57 32.73
C ASN A 608 -10.50 15.62 33.59
N ILE A 609 -10.44 14.31 33.37
CA ILE A 609 -11.15 13.28 34.17
C ILE A 609 -10.18 12.58 35.09
#